data_AF-A0A7L9BWX1-F1
#
_entry.id   AF-A0A7L9BWX1-F1
#
_cell.length_a   1.000
_cell.length_b   1.000
_cell.length_c   1.000
_cell.angle_alpha   90.00
_cell.angle_beta   90.00
_cell.angle_gamma   90.00
#
_symmetry.space_group_name_H-M   'P 1'
#
loop_
_entity.id
_entity.type
_entity.pdbx_description
1 polymer ?
#
loop_
_entity_poly.entity_id
_entity_poly.type
_entity_poly.pdbx_seq_one_letter_code
_entity_poly.pdbx_strand_id
1 'polypeptide(L)' 'MRSYIPPAVHRRDGGVNGRYRSQMTRLPKRYGRRWHVESFFSETKRTMGSHLNARTERGLFTEAAIRVLAYTLRR' A
#
# COMPACT_ATOMS: atom_id res chain seq x y z
N MET A 1 -8.34 11.82 -9.60
CA MET A 1 -6.93 11.90 -9.14
C MET A 1 -6.16 10.71 -9.70
N ARG A 2 -5.21 10.90 -10.63
CA ARG A 2 -4.33 9.81 -11.10
C ARG A 2 -3.09 9.79 -10.22
N SER A 3 -3.03 8.91 -9.21
CA SER A 3 -1.75 8.60 -8.55
C SER A 3 -1.00 7.64 -9.47
N TYR A 4 -0.17 8.21 -10.34
CA TYR A 4 0.74 7.46 -11.19
C TYR A 4 2.14 8.00 -10.93
N ILE A 5 2.94 7.23 -10.20
CA ILE A 5 4.34 7.54 -9.93
C ILE A 5 5.16 6.50 -10.70
N PRO A 6 5.88 6.87 -11.77
CA PRO A 6 6.78 5.95 -12.45
C PRO A 6 7.95 5.58 -11.51
N PRO A 7 8.57 4.41 -11.69
CA PRO A 7 9.79 4.06 -10.94
C PRO A 7 10.85 5.16 -11.13
N ALA A 8 11.35 5.70 -10.02
CA ALA A 8 12.32 6.79 -10.05
C ALA A 8 13.66 6.31 -10.61
N VAL A 9 14.13 6.95 -11.69
CA VAL A 9 15.39 6.63 -12.36
C VAL A 9 16.42 7.70 -12.02
N HIS A 10 17.22 7.49 -10.98
CA HIS A 10 18.22 8.45 -10.50
C HIS A 10 19.64 8.08 -10.97
N ARG A 11 19.88 7.98 -12.27
CA ARG A 11 21.25 7.90 -12.80
C ARG A 11 21.50 9.00 -13.83
N ARG A 12 22.73 9.51 -13.81
CA ARG A 12 23.28 10.42 -14.82
C ARG A 12 23.20 9.80 -16.23
N ASP A 13 23.30 8.47 -16.32
CA ASP A 13 23.20 7.68 -17.55
C ASP A 13 21.77 7.19 -17.87
N GLY A 14 20.76 7.58 -17.09
CA GLY A 14 19.36 7.16 -17.30
C GLY A 14 19.05 5.68 -17.03
N GLY A 15 20.02 4.88 -16.57
CA GLY A 15 19.85 3.45 -16.31
C GLY A 15 19.30 3.11 -14.92
N VAL A 16 18.33 2.20 -14.85
CA VAL A 16 17.76 1.67 -13.59
C VAL A 16 18.66 0.57 -13.00
N ASN A 17 19.19 0.74 -11.79
CA ASN A 17 20.03 -0.26 -11.12
C ASN A 17 19.26 -1.08 -10.06
N GLY A 18 19.66 -2.33 -9.85
CA GLY A 18 19.12 -3.24 -8.83
C GLY A 18 18.13 -4.26 -9.39
N ARG A 19 18.28 -5.52 -8.96
CA ARG A 19 17.52 -6.70 -9.46
C ARG A 19 16.02 -6.44 -9.58
N TYR A 20 15.42 -5.76 -8.60
CA TYR A 20 13.99 -5.50 -8.58
C TYR A 20 13.59 -4.24 -9.34
N ARG A 21 14.41 -3.18 -9.30
CA ARG A 21 14.08 -1.92 -10.00
C ARG A 21 14.15 -2.08 -11.52
N SER A 22 15.11 -2.85 -12.04
CA SER A 22 15.19 -3.16 -13.48
C SER A 22 13.97 -3.95 -13.98
N GLN A 23 13.35 -4.75 -13.12
CA GLN A 23 12.09 -5.43 -13.42
C GLN A 23 10.88 -4.48 -13.38
N MET A 24 10.99 -3.33 -12.69
CA MET A 24 9.92 -2.35 -12.62
C MET A 24 9.71 -1.55 -13.92
N THR A 25 10.63 -1.66 -14.89
CA THR A 25 10.54 -1.01 -16.20
C THR A 25 9.51 -1.65 -17.14
N ARG A 26 9.17 -2.94 -16.94
CA ARG A 26 8.20 -3.71 -17.78
C ARG A 26 6.86 -3.94 -17.09
N LEU A 27 6.41 -3.00 -16.27
CA LEU A 27 5.20 -3.18 -15.48
C LEU A 27 3.94 -2.78 -16.27
N PRO A 28 2.81 -3.46 -16.03
CA PRO A 28 1.55 -3.13 -16.70
C PRO A 28 1.15 -1.68 -16.41
N LYS A 29 0.43 -1.03 -17.33
CA LYS A 29 -0.05 0.37 -17.17
C LYS A 29 -0.80 0.63 -15.86
N ARG A 30 -1.37 -0.42 -15.26
CA ARG A 30 -2.10 -0.37 -13.98
C ARG A 30 -1.17 -0.35 -12.76
N TYR A 31 0.13 -0.60 -12.90
CA TYR A 31 1.06 -0.68 -11.77
C TYR A 31 1.14 0.62 -10.97
N GLY A 32 0.99 1.79 -11.60
CA GLY A 32 0.91 3.05 -10.87
C GLY A 32 -0.24 3.10 -9.85
N ARG A 33 -1.29 2.30 -10.05
CA ARG A 33 -2.40 2.16 -9.10
C ARG A 33 -2.02 1.42 -7.81
N ARG A 34 -0.83 0.79 -7.73
CA ARG A 34 -0.30 0.20 -6.50
C ARG A 34 -0.36 1.18 -5.33
N TRP A 35 -0.09 2.46 -5.61
CA TRP A 35 -0.09 3.50 -4.59
C TRP A 35 -1.45 3.70 -3.93
N HIS A 36 -2.57 3.39 -4.61
CA HIS A 36 -3.89 3.44 -4.00
C HIS A 36 -4.01 2.43 -2.85
N VAL A 37 -3.45 1.23 -3.02
CA VAL A 37 -3.47 0.19 -1.99
C VAL A 37 -2.58 0.61 -0.81
N GLU A 38 -1.38 1.11 -1.10
CA GLU A 38 -0.46 1.58 -0.05
C GLU A 38 -1.04 2.78 0.71
N SER A 39 -1.63 3.75 0.00
CA SER A 39 -2.28 4.91 0.61
C SER A 39 -3.48 4.50 1.46
N PHE A 40 -4.31 3.57 0.96
CA PHE A 40 -5.43 3.02 1.71
C PHE A 40 -4.95 2.42 3.04
N PHE A 41 -3.98 1.51 3.00
CA PHE A 41 -3.47 0.89 4.22
C PHE A 41 -2.74 1.88 5.14
N SER A 42 -2.02 2.87 4.60
CA SER A 42 -1.40 3.92 5.41
C SER A 42 -2.45 4.76 6.13
N GLU A 43 -3.53 5.15 5.46
CA GLU A 43 -4.63 5.88 6.10
C GLU A 43 -5.41 5.01 7.09
N THR A 44 -5.69 3.74 6.77
CA THR A 44 -6.31 2.80 7.72
C THR A 44 -5.47 2.70 8.99
N LYS A 45 -4.16 2.54 8.87
CA LYS A 45 -3.23 2.46 10.02
C LYS A 45 -3.16 3.75 10.82
N ARG A 46 -3.25 4.93 10.18
CA ARG A 46 -3.23 6.24 10.87
C ARG A 46 -4.55 6.56 11.55
N THR A 47 -5.67 6.26 10.88
CA THR A 47 -7.02 6.64 11.34
C THR A 47 -7.54 5.66 12.38
N MET A 48 -7.37 4.37 12.13
CA MET A 48 -7.81 3.30 13.04
C MET A 48 -6.67 2.88 13.98
N GLY A 49 -5.75 3.81 14.27
CA GLY A 49 -4.45 3.59 14.88
C GLY A 49 -4.44 2.85 16.23
N SER A 50 -3.27 2.26 16.46
CA SER A 50 -2.76 1.54 17.64
C SER A 50 -3.64 0.43 18.23
N HIS A 51 -3.17 -0.80 17.95
CA HIS A 51 -3.43 -2.05 18.66
C HIS A 51 -4.84 -2.63 18.50
N LEU A 52 -4.83 -3.86 17.98
CA LEU A 52 -5.90 -4.79 18.22
C LEU A 52 -5.85 -5.13 19.72
N ASN A 53 -6.96 -4.96 20.42
CA ASN A 53 -7.05 -5.18 21.87
C ASN A 53 -7.29 -6.66 22.22
N ALA A 54 -7.77 -7.45 21.25
CA ALA A 54 -7.99 -8.87 21.45
C ALA A 54 -6.70 -9.60 21.85
N ARG A 55 -6.80 -10.49 22.84
CA ARG A 55 -5.65 -11.29 23.33
C ARG A 55 -5.54 -12.66 22.66
N THR A 56 -6.52 -13.02 21.85
CA THR A 56 -6.57 -14.29 21.10
C THR A 56 -6.41 -14.02 19.61
N GLU A 57 -5.73 -14.91 18.89
CA GLU A 57 -5.49 -14.77 17.46
C GLU A 57 -6.79 -14.57 16.66
N ARG A 58 -7.82 -15.38 16.93
CA ARG A 58 -9.14 -15.23 16.31
C ARG A 58 -9.74 -13.86 16.57
N GLY A 59 -9.65 -13.35 17.80
CA GLY A 59 -10.15 -12.02 18.14
C GLY A 59 -9.38 -10.90 17.43
N LEU A 60 -8.06 -11.04 17.30
CA LEU A 60 -7.22 -10.12 16.54
C LEU A 60 -7.69 -10.04 15.08
N PHE A 61 -7.96 -11.19 14.44
CA PHE A 61 -8.46 -11.24 13.07
C PHE A 61 -9.85 -10.61 12.92
N THR A 62 -10.79 -10.93 13.81
CA THR A 62 -12.14 -10.34 13.78
C THR A 62 -12.09 -8.83 13.96
N GLU A 63 -11.32 -8.35 14.93
CA GLU A 63 -11.16 -6.92 15.19
C GLU A 63 -10.51 -6.20 13.99
N ALA A 64 -9.51 -6.81 13.37
CA ALA A 64 -8.89 -6.27 12.16
C ALA A 64 -9.88 -6.19 10.99
N ALA A 65 -10.67 -7.25 10.77
CA ALA A 65 -11.69 -7.29 9.71
C ALA A 65 -12.75 -6.20 9.89
N ILE A 66 -13.25 -6.02 11.11
CA ILE A 66 -14.25 -4.98 11.42
C ILE A 66 -13.65 -3.59 11.22
N ARG A 67 -12.42 -3.34 11.66
CA ARG A 67 -11.75 -2.04 11.45
C ARG A 67 -11.54 -1.72 9.97
N VAL A 68 -11.17 -2.71 9.16
CA VAL A 68 -11.07 -2.55 7.70
C VAL A 68 -12.43 -2.23 7.10
N LEU A 69 -13.48 -2.97 7.47
CA LEU A 69 -14.85 -2.73 6.99
C LEU A 69 -15.35 -1.33 7.37
N ALA A 70 -15.18 -0.94 8.63
CA ALA A 70 -15.55 0.38 9.12
C ALA A 70 -14.81 1.49 8.37
N TYR A 71 -13.52 1.30 8.08
CA TYR A 71 -12.75 2.26 7.28
C TYR A 71 -13.27 2.33 5.83
N THR A 72 -13.62 1.21 5.21
CA THR A 72 -14.18 1.19 3.85
C THR A 72 -15.56 1.86 3.76
N LEU A 73 -16.40 1.76 4.80
CA LEU A 73 -17.72 2.39 4.83
C LEU A 73 -17.65 3.90 5.09
N ARG A 74 -16.65 4.36 5.85
CA ARG A 74 -16.43 5.78 6.13
C ARG A 74 -15.89 6.56 4.93
N ARG A 75 -15.15 5.90 4.05
CA ARG A 75 -14.41 6.50 2.93
C ARG A 75 -15.28 6.65 1.69
#